data_AF-A0A920M8A2-F1
#
_entry.id   AF-A0A920M8A2-F1
#
_cell.length_a   1.000
_cell.length_b   1.000
_cell.length_c   1.000
_cell.angle_alpha   90.00
_cell.angle_beta   90.00
_cell.angle_gamma   90.00
#
_symmetry.space_group_name_H-M   'P 1'
#
loop_
_entity.id
_entity.type
_entity.pdbx_description
1 polymer ?
#
loop_
_entity_poly.entity_id
_entity_poly.type
_entity_poly.pdbx_seq_one_letter_code
_entity_poly.pdbx_strand_id
1 'polypeptide(L)' 'MQNTLLSCKKSAKNISGGERLFLENEFYVKPALVEVDQHIDQMFEETFAPILYVMPYSDLREAIKLQNSLNKV' A
#
# COMPACT_ATOMS: atom_id res chain seq x y z
N MET A 1 -5.26 -7.55 5.52
CA MET A 1 -5.60 -6.24 4.91
C MET A 1 -5.87 -5.15 5.96
N GLN A 2 -6.91 -5.24 6.79
CA GLN A 2 -7.32 -4.13 7.67
C GLN A 2 -6.22 -3.72 8.66
N ASN A 3 -5.48 -4.68 9.22
CA ASN A 3 -4.33 -4.40 10.08
C ASN A 3 -3.21 -3.63 9.33
N THR A 4 -2.95 -3.99 8.07
CA THR A 4 -1.98 -3.29 7.21
C THR A 4 -2.42 -1.86 6.93
N LEU A 5 -3.68 -1.63 6.58
CA LEU A 5 -4.19 -0.27 6.36
C LEU A 5 -4.16 0.57 7.65
N LEU A 6 -4.44 -0.04 8.80
CA LEU A 6 -4.31 0.62 10.10
C LEU A 6 -2.86 1.00 10.41
N SER A 7 -1.89 0.12 10.13
CA SER A 7 -0.48 0.44 10.36
C SER A 7 0.04 1.52 9.40
N CYS A 8 -0.51 1.61 8.18
CA CYS A 8 -0.18 2.67 7.22
C CYS A 8 -0.62 4.07 7.68
N LYS A 9 -1.65 4.22 8.53
CA LYS A 9 -2.27 5.53 8.86
C LYS A 9 -1.31 6.58 9.39
N LYS A 10 -0.18 6.19 9.99
CA LYS A 10 0.81 7.13 10.54
C LYS A 10 1.74 7.71 9.47
N SER A 11 1.98 6.95 8.40
CA SER A 11 2.99 7.28 7.38
C SER A 11 2.37 7.59 6.02
N ALA A 12 1.13 7.17 5.80
CA ALA A 12 0.36 7.49 4.61
C ALA A 12 -0.09 8.94 4.63
N LYS A 13 0.02 9.59 3.48
CA LYS A 13 -0.56 10.90 3.21
C LYS A 13 -2.07 10.80 3.05
N ASN A 14 -2.53 9.76 2.36
CA ASN A 14 -3.94 9.47 2.16
C ASN A 14 -4.18 7.97 1.99
N ILE A 15 -5.36 7.50 2.39
CA ILE A 15 -5.82 6.13 2.15
C ILE A 15 -7.25 6.21 1.60
N SER A 16 -7.45 5.66 0.41
CA SER A 16 -8.76 5.57 -0.24
C SER A 16 -9.18 4.12 -0.43
N GLY A 17 -10.44 3.80 -0.19
CA GLY A 17 -10.96 2.43 -0.30
C GLY A 17 -10.51 1.53 0.87
N GLY A 18 -10.50 0.21 0.63
CA GLY A 18 -10.10 -0.78 1.63
C GLY A 18 -11.18 -1.22 2.62
N GLU A 19 -12.41 -0.75 2.43
CA GLU A 19 -13.53 -1.10 3.29
C GLU A 19 -13.92 -2.58 3.15
N ARG A 20 -14.27 -3.18 4.28
CA ARG A 20 -14.88 -4.52 4.33
C ARG A 20 -16.31 -4.43 3.80
N LEU A 21 -16.66 -5.32 2.88
CA LEU A 21 -18.05 -5.55 2.49
C LEU A 21 -18.61 -6.68 3.37
N PHE A 22 -19.74 -6.42 4.03
CA PHE A 22 -20.39 -7.40 4.91
C PHE A 22 -21.44 -8.17 4.11
N LEU A 23 -21.03 -9.34 3.64
CA LEU A 23 -21.87 -10.36 3.02
C LEU A 23 -21.74 -11.62 3.87
N GLU A 24 -22.84 -12.33 4.08
CA GLU A 24 -22.87 -13.49 4.98
C GLU A 24 -21.86 -14.56 4.56
N ASN A 25 -21.00 -14.98 5.49
CA ASN A 25 -19.97 -16.02 5.29
C ASN A 25 -18.93 -15.74 4.19
N GLU A 26 -18.76 -14.49 3.75
CA GLU A 26 -17.85 -14.14 2.65
C GLU A 26 -16.80 -13.09 3.05
N PHE A 27 -15.69 -13.04 2.29
CA PHE A 27 -14.54 -12.16 2.55
C PHE A 27 -14.23 -11.22 1.38
N TYR A 28 -15.11 -10.23 1.18
CA TYR A 28 -14.93 -9.21 0.16
C TYR A 28 -14.45 -7.88 0.73
N VAL A 29 -13.57 -7.22 0.00
CA VAL A 29 -13.00 -5.91 0.33
C VAL A 29 -12.96 -5.05 -0.92
N LYS A 30 -13.17 -3.75 -0.77
CA LYS A 30 -12.84 -2.81 -1.84
C LYS A 30 -11.32 -2.70 -1.96
N PRO A 31 -10.73 -2.61 -3.17
CA PRO A 31 -9.32 -2.30 -3.32
C PRO A 31 -8.94 -1.02 -2.58
N ALA A 32 -7.71 -0.96 -2.08
CA ALA A 32 -7.19 0.21 -1.38
C ALA A 32 -6.09 0.89 -2.20
N LEU A 33 -6.09 2.22 -2.19
CA LEU A 33 -5.01 3.06 -2.66
C LEU A 33 -4.38 3.75 -1.44
N VAL A 34 -3.07 3.61 -1.27
CA VAL A 34 -2.31 4.22 -0.17
C VAL A 34 -1.28 5.17 -0.78
N GLU A 35 -1.49 6.47 -0.60
CA GLU A 35 -0.57 7.50 -1.07
C GLU A 35 0.49 7.78 0.00
N VAL A 36 1.75 7.77 -0.39
CA VAL A 36 2.91 8.00 0.50
C VAL A 36 3.89 8.97 -0.17
N ASP A 37 4.63 9.74 0.62
CA ASP A 37 5.69 10.62 0.10
C ASP A 37 7.03 9.89 -0.06
N GLN A 38 7.20 8.74 0.61
CA GLN A 38 8.40 7.90 0.59
C GLN A 38 8.06 6.44 0.94
N HIS A 39 9.01 5.52 0.78
CA HIS A 39 8.83 4.14 1.25
C HIS A 39 8.47 4.07 2.74
N ILE A 40 7.52 3.20 3.05
CA ILE A 40 7.10 2.87 4.42
C ILE A 40 7.28 1.37 4.65
N ASP A 41 7.42 0.95 5.91
CA ASP A 41 7.73 -0.44 6.27
C ASP A 41 6.77 -1.46 5.62
N GLN A 42 5.48 -1.11 5.51
CA GLN A 42 4.43 -1.94 4.93
C GLN A 42 4.60 -2.22 3.44
N MET A 43 5.37 -1.43 2.71
CA MET A 43 5.66 -1.65 1.29
C MET A 43 6.67 -2.78 1.06
N PHE A 44 7.42 -3.17 2.10
CA PHE A 44 8.37 -4.27 2.05
C PHE A 44 7.77 -5.61 2.49
N GLU A 45 6.53 -5.61 2.97
CA GLU A 45 5.80 -6.81 3.40
C GLU A 45 4.73 -7.21 2.38
N GLU A 46 4.77 -8.46 1.93
CA GLU A 46 3.72 -9.00 1.06
C GLU A 46 2.43 -9.26 1.87
N THR A 47 1.43 -8.39 1.70
CA THR A 47 0.16 -8.45 2.45
C THR A 47 -0.90 -9.37 1.80
N PHE A 48 -0.63 -9.93 0.61
CA PHE A 48 -1.56 -10.77 -0.18
C PHE A 48 -3.01 -10.25 -0.18
N ALA A 49 -3.18 -8.95 -0.42
CA ALA A 49 -4.46 -8.23 -0.42
C ALA A 49 -4.46 -7.15 -1.51
N PRO A 50 -5.63 -6.68 -1.98
CA PRO A 50 -5.71 -5.68 -3.04
C PRO A 50 -5.39 -4.28 -2.50
N ILE A 51 -4.12 -4.03 -2.16
CA ILE A 51 -3.59 -2.74 -1.71
C ILE A 51 -2.56 -2.28 -2.75
N LEU A 52 -2.76 -1.08 -3.29
CA LEU A 52 -1.81 -0.42 -4.17
C LEU A 52 -1.20 0.78 -3.43
N TYR A 53 0.12 0.82 -3.37
CA TYR A 53 0.86 1.99 -2.87
C TYR A 53 1.22 2.91 -4.03
N VAL A 54 1.02 4.21 -3.84
CA VAL A 54 1.34 5.26 -4.83
C VAL A 54 2.31 6.24 -4.21
N MET A 55 3.42 6.49 -4.91
CA MET A 55 4.50 7.35 -4.44
C MET A 55 4.96 8.26 -5.59
N PRO A 56 5.11 9.58 -5.36
CA PRO A 56 5.60 10.49 -6.39
C PRO A 56 7.09 10.26 -6.67
N TYR A 57 7.51 10.63 -7.88
CA TYR A 57 8.92 10.69 -8.29
C TYR A 57 9.09 11.83 -9.30
N SER A 58 10.31 12.30 -9.48
CA SER A 58 10.63 13.47 -10.31
C SER A 58 11.14 13.08 -11.70
N ASP A 59 11.82 11.94 -11.82
CA ASP A 59 12.29 11.42 -13.10
C ASP A 59 12.33 9.88 -13.18
N LEU A 60 12.46 9.34 -14.39
CA LEU A 60 12.43 7.90 -14.64
C LEU A 60 13.58 7.15 -13.94
N ARG A 61 14.77 7.72 -13.83
CA ARG A 61 15.90 7.05 -13.16
C ARG A 61 15.64 6.94 -11.66
N GLU A 62 15.07 7.97 -11.06
CA GLU A 62 14.61 7.95 -9.69
C GLU A 62 13.55 6.86 -9.48
N ALA A 63 12.51 6.81 -10.32
CA ALA A 63 11.46 5.79 -10.23
C ALA A 63 12.01 4.36 -10.27
N ILE A 64 12.93 4.08 -11.21
CA ILE A 64 13.58 2.77 -11.34
C ILE A 64 14.41 2.45 -10.09
N LYS A 65 15.14 3.44 -9.55
CA LYS A 65 15.92 3.26 -8.32
C LYS A 65 15.02 2.95 -7.13
N LEU A 66 13.91 3.66 -6.97
CA LEU A 66 12.92 3.43 -5.92
C LEU A 66 12.35 2.01 -6.04
N GLN A 67 11.85 1.62 -7.21
CA GLN A 67 11.32 0.28 -7.45
C GLN A 67 12.31 -0.84 -7.12
N ASN A 68 13.60 -0.65 -7.45
CA ASN A 68 14.65 -1.63 -7.18
C ASN A 68 15.24 -1.56 -5.76
N SER A 69 14.81 -0.58 -4.95
CA SER A 69 15.25 -0.44 -3.55
C SER A 69 14.40 -1.23 -2.55
N LEU A 70 13.35 -1.91 -3.05
CA LEU A 70 12.66 -2.96 -2.31
C LEU A 70 13.69 -4.06 -1.96
N ASN A 71 13.75 -4.46 -0.70
CA ASN A 71 14.82 -5.28 -0.13
C ASN A 71 15.26 -6.42 -1.07
N LYS A 72 16.54 -6.39 -1.45
CA LYS A 72 17.23 -7.57 -1.98
C LYS A 72 17.40 -8.54 -0.80
N VAL A 73 16.80 -9.72 -0.92
CA VAL A 73 17.18 -10.90 -0.15
C VAL A 73 18.68 -11.14 -0.30
#